data_AF-A0A699QCJ7-F1
#
_entry.id   AF-A0A699QCJ7-F1
#
_cell.length_a   1.000
_cell.length_b   1.000
_cell.length_c   1.000
_cell.angle_alpha   90.00
_cell.angle_beta   90.00
_cell.angle_gamma   90.00
#
_symmetry.space_group_name_H-M   'P 1'
#
loop_
_entity.id
_entity.type
_entity.pdbx_description
1 polymer ?
#
loop_
_entity_poly.entity_id
_entity_poly.type
_entity_poly.pdbx_seq_one_letter_code
_entity_poly.pdbx_strand_id
1 'polypeptide(L)'
;MSSSILAAETKKEKNTKMSVEQGPLIWPSVEVEGVTRLKKYSELSAAEAIQADCDVKATNIILQGLPPEVYALVSTHKVAKELWERIQMLMQGTSLTKQERECKLYDAFDKFAYQKEETLRDFYIRFSLLLNDMNMYNMKLEQFQV
;
A
#
# COMPACT_ATOMS: atom_id res chain seq x y z
N MET A 1 27.49 -19.33 12.38
CA MET A 1 26.78 -18.28 11.61
C MET A 1 27.09 -16.95 12.28
N SER A 2 27.87 -16.09 11.62
CA SER A 2 28.62 -14.99 12.26
C SER A 2 27.77 -13.77 12.61
N SER A 3 28.03 -13.17 13.78
CA SER A 3 27.43 -11.94 14.32
C SER A 3 27.42 -10.75 13.33
N SER A 4 28.36 -10.71 12.40
CA SER A 4 28.47 -9.71 11.33
C SER A 4 27.34 -9.75 10.30
N ILE A 5 26.78 -10.94 10.04
CA ILE A 5 25.67 -11.13 9.08
C ILE A 5 24.37 -10.61 9.71
N LEU A 6 24.13 -10.96 10.97
CA LEU A 6 22.96 -10.51 11.73
C LEU A 6 22.93 -8.98 11.90
N ALA A 7 24.11 -8.36 12.11
CA ALA A 7 24.25 -6.91 12.19
C ALA A 7 24.01 -6.20 10.84
N ALA A 8 24.41 -6.83 9.73
CA ALA A 8 24.14 -6.31 8.39
C ALA A 8 22.66 -6.41 8.02
N GLU A 9 22.00 -7.52 8.38
CA GLU A 9 20.56 -7.74 8.18
C GLU A 9 19.71 -6.76 9.01
N THR A 10 20.01 -6.59 10.30
CA THR A 10 19.29 -5.63 11.15
C THR A 10 19.53 -4.17 10.74
N LYS A 11 20.71 -3.82 10.23
CA LYS A 11 20.98 -2.49 9.68
C LYS A 11 20.25 -2.28 8.34
N LYS A 12 20.17 -3.32 7.51
CA LYS A 12 19.43 -3.31 6.24
C LYS A 12 17.94 -3.10 6.50
N GLU A 13 17.33 -3.89 7.39
CA GLU A 13 15.91 -3.83 7.74
C GLU A 13 15.51 -2.49 8.37
N LYS A 14 16.34 -1.95 9.26
CA LYS A 14 16.11 -0.61 9.86
C LYS A 14 16.12 0.50 8.82
N ASN A 15 17.00 0.43 7.82
CA ASN A 15 17.11 1.45 6.78
C ASN A 15 15.94 1.40 5.78
N THR A 16 15.46 0.20 5.42
CA THR A 16 14.28 0.05 4.55
C THR A 16 13.02 0.59 5.22
N LYS A 17 12.83 0.29 6.51
CA LYS A 17 11.68 0.77 7.28
C LYS A 17 11.65 2.30 7.39
N MET A 18 12.81 2.90 7.64
CA MET A 18 12.96 4.35 7.78
C MET A 18 12.60 5.11 6.48
N SER A 19 12.99 4.59 5.31
CA SER A 19 12.69 5.22 4.01
C SER A 19 11.21 5.11 3.61
N VAL A 20 10.54 4.01 3.97
CA VAL A 20 9.12 3.80 3.65
C VAL A 20 8.21 4.65 4.55
N GLU A 21 8.57 4.79 5.84
CA GLU A 21 7.77 5.55 6.83
C GLU A 21 7.90 7.08 6.68
N GLN A 22 9.06 7.59 6.26
CA GLN A 22 9.35 9.04 6.26
C GLN A 22 8.75 9.84 5.09
N GLY A 23 8.08 9.19 4.14
CA GLY A 23 7.49 9.89 2.99
C GLY A 23 8.35 9.84 1.72
N PRO A 24 7.80 10.26 0.56
CA PRO A 24 8.58 10.31 -0.67
C PRO A 24 9.73 11.29 -0.46
N LEU A 25 10.90 10.96 -1.00
CA LEU A 25 12.04 11.87 -0.92
C LEU A 25 11.72 13.13 -1.74
N ILE A 26 11.25 14.18 -1.08
CA ILE A 26 11.15 15.51 -1.70
C ILE A 26 12.59 15.96 -1.89
N TRP A 27 13.09 15.88 -3.13
CA TRP A 27 14.46 16.27 -3.42
C TRP A 27 14.68 17.74 -3.01
N PRO A 28 15.66 18.05 -2.16
CA PRO A 28 15.81 19.39 -1.63
C PRO A 28 16.05 20.43 -2.74
N SER A 29 15.37 21.56 -2.63
CA SER A 29 15.57 22.71 -3.50
C SER A 29 16.31 23.84 -2.78
N VAL A 30 16.99 24.68 -3.56
CA VAL A 30 17.62 25.92 -3.11
C VAL A 30 17.19 27.04 -4.03
N GLU A 31 16.91 28.21 -3.47
CA GLU A 31 16.68 29.42 -4.24
C GLU A 31 18.03 30.10 -4.51
N VAL A 32 18.36 30.26 -5.79
CA VAL A 32 19.53 31.02 -6.22
C VAL A 32 19.02 32.12 -7.12
N GLU A 33 19.21 33.37 -6.70
CA GLU A 33 18.80 34.57 -7.46
C GLU A 33 17.30 34.59 -7.85
N GLY A 34 16.43 34.12 -6.95
CA GLY A 34 14.98 34.09 -7.18
C GLY A 34 14.49 32.92 -8.04
N VAL A 35 15.38 32.02 -8.45
CA VAL A 35 15.04 30.79 -9.18
C VAL A 35 15.23 29.58 -8.25
N THR A 36 14.16 28.83 -8.03
CA THR A 36 14.21 27.56 -7.30
C THR A 36 14.82 26.47 -8.18
N ARG A 37 15.99 25.95 -7.80
CA ARG A 37 16.60 24.77 -8.45
C ARG A 37 16.80 23.64 -7.47
N LEU A 38 16.81 22.41 -7.96
CA LEU A 38 17.17 21.24 -7.15
C LEU A 38 18.66 21.32 -6.74
N LYS A 39 18.94 20.96 -5.48
CA LYS A 39 20.31 20.86 -4.98
C LYS A 39 21.05 19.74 -5.70
N LYS A 40 22.34 19.93 -5.98
CA LYS A 40 23.24 18.84 -6.33
C LYS A 40 23.54 17.98 -5.09
N TYR A 41 23.95 16.73 -5.28
CA TYR A 41 24.28 15.85 -4.16
C TYR A 41 25.36 16.45 -3.23
N SER A 42 26.35 17.14 -3.79
CA SER A 42 27.41 17.84 -3.04
C SER A 42 26.92 19.04 -2.22
N GLU A 43 25.72 19.54 -2.49
CA GLU A 43 25.08 20.67 -1.80
C GLU A 43 24.14 20.17 -0.68
N LEU A 44 24.00 18.86 -0.51
CA LEU A 44 23.18 18.25 0.52
C LEU A 44 23.87 18.32 1.89
N SER A 45 23.07 18.60 2.92
CA SER A 45 23.46 18.36 4.30
C SER A 45 23.69 16.86 4.53
N ALA A 46 24.40 16.52 5.61
CA ALA A 46 24.65 15.13 5.98
C ALA A 46 23.36 14.32 6.13
N ALA A 47 22.31 14.92 6.70
CA ALA A 47 21.01 14.26 6.87
C ALA A 47 20.30 14.03 5.53
N GLU A 48 20.28 15.01 4.63
CA GLU A 48 19.69 14.88 3.29
C GLU A 48 20.44 13.83 2.44
N ALA A 49 21.77 13.79 2.53
CA ALA A 49 22.59 12.81 1.82
C ALA A 49 22.37 11.37 2.33
N ILE A 50 22.24 11.20 3.65
CA ILE A 50 21.90 9.91 4.28
C ILE A 50 20.52 9.46 3.80
N GLN A 51 19.54 10.36 3.77
CA GLN A 51 18.19 10.02 3.30
C GLN A 51 18.19 9.59 1.83
N ALA A 52 18.90 10.32 0.97
CA ALA A 52 19.02 10.00 -0.45
C ALA A 52 19.67 8.63 -0.69
N ASP A 53 20.72 8.31 0.06
CA ASP A 53 21.38 7.00 0.00
C ASP A 53 20.45 5.88 0.49
N CYS A 54 19.68 6.11 1.57
CA CYS A 54 18.68 5.17 2.05
C CYS A 54 17.57 4.90 1.02
N ASP A 55 17.05 5.93 0.35
CA ASP A 55 15.97 5.77 -0.63
C ASP A 55 16.43 5.05 -1.90
N VAL A 56 17.65 5.35 -2.38
CA VAL A 56 18.27 4.59 -3.49
C VAL A 56 18.44 3.12 -3.12
N LYS A 57 18.91 2.83 -1.89
CA LYS A 57 19.06 1.46 -1.41
C LYS A 57 17.72 0.75 -1.28
N ALA A 58 16.71 1.41 -0.72
CA ALA A 58 15.37 0.86 -0.57
C ALA A 58 14.73 0.57 -1.94
N THR A 59 14.86 1.50 -2.89
CA THR A 59 14.38 1.32 -4.28
C THR A 59 15.02 0.11 -4.93
N ASN A 60 16.35 -0.02 -4.85
CA ASN A 60 17.06 -1.16 -5.43
C ASN A 60 16.63 -2.49 -4.79
N ILE A 61 16.45 -2.54 -3.47
CA ILE A 61 15.99 -3.74 -2.76
C ILE A 61 14.58 -4.11 -3.21
N ILE A 62 13.66 -3.14 -3.31
CA ILE A 62 12.28 -3.37 -3.76
C ILE A 62 12.30 -3.95 -5.17
N LEU A 63 12.98 -3.29 -6.12
CA LEU A 63 13.00 -3.71 -7.53
C LEU A 63 13.63 -5.09 -7.73
N GLN A 64 14.66 -5.45 -6.97
CA GLN A 64 15.29 -6.78 -7.03
C GLN A 64 14.39 -7.90 -6.49
N GLY A 65 13.45 -7.59 -5.61
CA GLY A 65 12.52 -8.56 -5.04
C GLY A 65 11.27 -8.82 -5.90
N LEU A 66 11.08 -8.09 -7.01
CA LEU A 66 9.85 -8.17 -7.81
C LEU A 66 9.91 -9.25 -8.90
N PRO A 67 8.81 -9.99 -9.11
CA PRO A 67 8.61 -10.74 -10.34
C PRO A 67 8.59 -9.81 -11.57
N PRO A 68 9.07 -10.26 -12.75
CA PRO A 68 9.14 -9.45 -13.97
C PRO A 68 7.81 -8.78 -14.35
N GLU A 69 6.69 -9.45 -14.11
CA GLU A 69 5.34 -8.97 -14.41
C GLU A 69 4.96 -7.77 -13.54
N VAL A 70 5.32 -7.79 -12.26
CA VAL A 70 5.07 -6.68 -11.33
C VAL A 70 6.04 -5.54 -11.58
N TYR A 71 7.31 -5.86 -11.89
CA TYR A 71 8.33 -4.86 -12.23
C TYR A 71 7.87 -3.95 -13.39
N ALA A 72 7.37 -4.54 -14.49
CA ALA A 72 6.89 -3.79 -15.65
C ALA A 72 5.74 -2.82 -15.32
N LEU A 73 4.94 -3.12 -14.28
CA LEU A 73 3.79 -2.31 -13.87
C LEU A 73 4.17 -1.15 -12.92
N VAL A 74 5.31 -1.23 -12.25
CA VAL A 74 5.72 -0.25 -11.24
C VAL A 74 6.96 0.56 -11.64
N SER A 75 7.69 0.15 -12.68
CA SER A 75 8.96 0.74 -13.13
C SER A 75 8.89 2.21 -13.57
N THR A 76 7.69 2.79 -13.69
CA THR A 76 7.50 4.22 -13.96
C THR A 76 7.77 5.11 -12.74
N HIS A 77 7.80 4.55 -11.53
CA HIS A 77 8.01 5.27 -10.28
C HIS A 77 9.48 5.21 -9.87
N LYS A 78 9.98 6.30 -9.28
CA LYS A 78 11.42 6.49 -9.01
C LYS A 78 11.81 6.44 -7.54
N VAL A 79 10.81 6.50 -6.64
CA VAL A 79 11.01 6.63 -5.19
C VAL A 79 10.55 5.35 -4.50
N ALA A 80 11.30 4.91 -3.48
CA ALA A 80 11.04 3.63 -2.80
C ALA A 80 9.63 3.56 -2.21
N LYS A 81 9.14 4.67 -1.65
CA LYS A 81 7.79 4.75 -1.08
C LYS A 81 6.70 4.58 -2.13
N GLU A 82 6.79 5.27 -3.27
CA GLU A 82 5.79 5.15 -4.35
C GLU A 82 5.76 3.73 -4.92
N LEU A 83 6.94 3.14 -5.12
CA LEU A 83 7.07 1.74 -5.53
C LEU A 83 6.39 0.81 -4.52
N TRP A 84 6.68 0.99 -3.23
CA TRP A 84 6.08 0.20 -2.15
C TRP A 84 4.55 0.33 -2.11
N GLU A 85 4.01 1.55 -2.14
CA GLU A 85 2.57 1.81 -2.16
C GLU A 85 1.90 1.20 -3.41
N ARG A 86 2.55 1.27 -4.57
CA ARG A 86 2.03 0.66 -5.80
C ARG A 86 2.03 -0.87 -5.74
N ILE A 87 3.08 -1.47 -5.19
CA ILE A 87 3.15 -2.92 -4.97
C ILE A 87 2.07 -3.35 -3.98
N GLN A 88 1.87 -2.59 -2.90
CA GLN A 88 0.78 -2.86 -1.95
C GLN A 88 -0.59 -2.81 -2.65
N MET A 89 -0.84 -1.81 -3.50
CA MET A 89 -2.07 -1.73 -4.30
C MET A 89 -2.23 -2.93 -5.25
N LEU A 90 -1.15 -3.42 -5.87
CA LEU A 90 -1.21 -4.55 -6.79
C LEU A 90 -1.44 -5.89 -6.07
N MET A 91 -0.85 -6.08 -4.89
CA MET A 91 -0.94 -7.33 -4.13
C MET A 91 -2.24 -7.45 -3.32
N GLN A 92 -2.80 -6.34 -2.84
CA GLN A 92 -3.98 -6.34 -1.98
C GLN A 92 -5.26 -5.84 -2.68
N GLY A 93 -5.13 -5.41 -3.94
CA GLY A 93 -6.12 -4.55 -4.59
C GLY A 93 -6.05 -3.13 -4.03
N THR A 94 -6.66 -2.17 -4.72
CA THR A 94 -6.71 -0.75 -4.32
C THR A 94 -7.11 -0.61 -2.85
N SER A 95 -6.62 0.45 -2.17
CA SER A 95 -7.14 0.97 -0.90
C SER A 95 -8.54 1.56 -1.07
N LEU A 96 -9.41 0.87 -1.81
CA LEU A 96 -10.83 1.14 -1.85
C LEU A 96 -11.27 0.95 -0.40
N THR A 97 -11.54 2.09 0.20
CA THR A 97 -11.60 2.34 1.63
C THR A 97 -12.51 1.33 2.28
N LYS A 98 -12.30 1.06 3.59
CA LYS A 98 -13.26 0.28 4.38
C LYS A 98 -14.71 0.70 4.04
N GLN A 99 -14.93 2.01 3.88
CA GLN A 99 -16.19 2.62 3.48
C GLN A 99 -16.69 2.20 2.09
N GLU A 100 -15.86 2.13 1.05
CA GLU A 100 -16.31 1.68 -0.27
C GLU A 100 -16.62 0.18 -0.32
N ARG A 101 -15.93 -0.64 0.50
CA ARG A 101 -16.29 -2.05 0.70
C ARG A 101 -17.61 -2.16 1.46
N GLU A 102 -17.79 -1.36 2.52
CA GLU A 102 -19.05 -1.25 3.24
C GLU A 102 -20.18 -0.80 2.31
N CYS A 103 -19.97 0.20 1.45
CA CYS A 103 -20.96 0.66 0.46
C CYS A 103 -21.35 -0.44 -0.54
N LYS A 104 -20.37 -1.20 -1.06
CA LYS A 104 -20.66 -2.35 -1.95
C LYS A 104 -21.45 -3.44 -1.24
N LEU A 105 -21.13 -3.72 0.02
CA LEU A 105 -21.83 -4.71 0.83
C LEU A 105 -23.26 -4.26 1.14
N TYR A 106 -23.48 -2.97 1.47
CA TYR A 106 -24.82 -2.40 1.63
C TYR A 106 -25.63 -2.49 0.34
N ASP A 107 -25.04 -2.13 -0.81
CA ASP A 107 -25.71 -2.22 -2.12
C ASP A 107 -26.07 -3.68 -2.47
N ALA A 108 -25.18 -4.63 -2.17
CA ALA A 108 -25.43 -6.06 -2.37
C ALA A 108 -26.54 -6.60 -1.46
N PHE A 109 -26.68 -6.06 -0.24
CA PHE A 109 -27.73 -6.41 0.71
C PHE A 109 -29.08 -5.83 0.34
N ASP A 110 -29.12 -4.55 -0.01
CA ASP A 110 -30.34 -3.86 -0.45
C ASP A 110 -30.94 -4.54 -1.68
N LYS A 111 -30.08 -4.99 -2.60
CA LYS A 111 -30.47 -5.73 -3.80
C LYS A 111 -30.60 -7.24 -3.58
N PHE A 112 -30.41 -7.73 -2.35
CA PHE A 112 -30.43 -9.17 -2.08
C PHE A 112 -31.84 -9.70 -2.20
N ALA A 113 -32.08 -10.47 -3.26
CA ALA A 113 -33.36 -11.10 -3.54
C ALA A 113 -33.19 -12.58 -3.86
N TYR A 114 -34.30 -13.31 -3.73
CA TYR A 114 -34.40 -14.68 -4.22
C TYR A 114 -34.25 -14.71 -5.74
N GLN A 115 -33.41 -15.62 -6.23
CA GLN A 115 -33.19 -15.78 -7.66
C GLN A 115 -34.09 -16.88 -8.23
N LYS A 116 -34.61 -16.69 -9.44
CA LYS A 116 -35.41 -17.72 -10.11
C LYS A 116 -34.53 -18.98 -10.29
N GLU A 117 -35.06 -20.15 -9.96
CA GLU A 117 -34.37 -21.46 -9.96
C GLU A 117 -33.37 -21.70 -8.82
N GLU A 118 -33.25 -20.77 -7.87
CA GLU A 118 -32.44 -20.96 -6.68
C GLU A 118 -33.12 -21.91 -5.69
N THR A 119 -32.39 -22.86 -5.09
CA THR A 119 -32.97 -23.65 -3.99
C THR A 119 -32.94 -22.87 -2.68
N LEU A 120 -33.81 -23.22 -1.73
CA LEU A 120 -33.78 -22.61 -0.40
C LEU A 120 -32.40 -22.76 0.29
N ARG A 121 -31.69 -23.86 0.00
CA ARG A 121 -30.33 -24.09 0.50
C ARG A 121 -29.34 -23.11 -0.11
N ASP A 122 -29.40 -22.88 -1.41
CA ASP A 122 -28.50 -21.95 -2.11
C ASP A 122 -28.75 -20.50 -1.63
N PHE A 123 -30.01 -20.14 -1.45
CA PHE A 123 -30.41 -18.86 -0.87
C PHE A 123 -29.79 -18.65 0.52
N TYR A 124 -29.92 -19.64 1.40
CA TYR A 124 -29.35 -19.59 2.74
C TYR A 124 -27.83 -19.46 2.72
N ILE A 125 -27.14 -20.17 1.81
CA ILE A 125 -25.68 -20.10 1.68
C ILE A 125 -25.26 -18.71 1.21
N ARG A 126 -25.87 -18.15 0.15
CA ARG A 126 -25.55 -16.79 -0.32
C ARG A 126 -25.79 -15.75 0.76
N PHE A 127 -26.90 -15.86 1.48
CA PHE A 127 -27.25 -14.94 2.56
C PHE A 127 -26.24 -15.03 3.71
N SER A 128 -25.84 -16.24 4.12
CA SER A 128 -24.86 -16.45 5.18
C SER A 128 -23.48 -15.90 4.81
N LEU A 129 -23.05 -16.08 3.55
CA LEU A 129 -21.80 -15.52 3.04
C LEU A 129 -21.83 -13.99 3.10
N LEU A 130 -22.92 -13.37 2.63
CA LEU A 130 -23.08 -11.91 2.68
C LEU A 130 -23.04 -11.37 4.11
N LEU A 131 -23.70 -12.05 5.05
CA LEU A 131 -23.67 -11.66 6.47
C LEU A 131 -22.28 -11.84 7.09
N ASN A 132 -21.57 -12.92 6.77
CA ASN A 132 -20.21 -13.14 7.25
C ASN A 132 -19.26 -12.04 6.75
N ASP A 133 -19.38 -11.66 5.48
CA ASP A 133 -18.59 -10.57 4.89
C ASP A 133 -18.89 -9.23 5.58
N MET A 134 -20.15 -8.94 5.91
CA MET A 134 -20.51 -7.74 6.68
C MET A 134 -19.97 -7.76 8.11
N ASN A 135 -20.09 -8.90 8.80
CA ASN A 135 -19.63 -9.06 10.17
C ASN A 135 -18.11 -8.90 10.29
N MET A 136 -17.36 -9.35 9.28
CA MET A 136 -15.90 -9.17 9.22
C MET A 136 -15.48 -7.69 9.30
N TYR A 137 -16.32 -6.76 8.83
CA TYR A 137 -16.06 -5.32 8.88
C TYR A 137 -16.77 -4.60 10.05
N ASN A 138 -17.40 -5.35 10.96
CA ASN A 138 -18.20 -4.85 12.09
C ASN A 138 -19.34 -3.92 11.65
N MET A 139 -19.95 -4.20 10.49
CA MET A 139 -21.09 -3.45 9.98
C MET A 139 -22.32 -3.75 10.83
N LYS A 140 -22.94 -2.70 11.40
CA LYS A 140 -24.22 -2.85 12.10
C LYS A 140 -25.36 -2.70 11.09
N LEU A 141 -26.16 -3.74 10.94
CA LEU A 141 -27.47 -3.61 10.32
C LEU A 141 -28.39 -2.96 11.37
N GLU A 142 -28.61 -1.66 11.26
CA GLU A 142 -29.62 -1.02 12.10
C GLU A 142 -30.97 -1.67 11.75
N GLN A 143 -31.62 -2.22 12.76
CA GLN A 143 -32.93 -2.83 12.60
C GLN A 143 -33.91 -1.71 12.26
N PHE A 144 -34.43 -1.70 11.02
CA PHE A 144 -35.62 -0.93 10.72
C PHE A 144 -36.75 -1.52 11.56
N GLN A 145 -37.15 -0.81 12.61
CA GLN A 145 -38.39 -1.13 13.31
C GLN A 145 -39.54 -0.80 12.37
N VAL A 146 -40.27 -1.84 11.96
CA VAL A 146 -41.54 -1.75 11.22
C VAL A 146 -42.67 -1.54 12.21
#